data_AF-A0A7C4FR23-F1
#
_entry.id   AF-A0A7C4FR23-F1
#
_cell.length_a   1.000
_cell.length_b   1.000
_cell.length_c   1.000
_cell.angle_alpha   90.00
_cell.angle_beta   90.00
_cell.angle_gamma   90.00
#
_symmetry.space_group_name_H-M   'P 1'
#
loop_
_entity.id
_entity.type
_entity.pdbx_description
1 polymer ?
#
loop_
_entity_poly.entity_id
_entity_poly.type
_entity_poly.pdbx_seq_one_letter_code
_entity_poly.pdbx_strand_id
1 'polypeptide(L)'
;MSKRKRNSGFSLSELIVALLFLLFIVSGLAVGMRDYLKRQKSLELHTLGRQILEVEKGYLINLPIDSFASLRRDHRGVCDLNGTCSFEVDCFTSPMSYDGTNCHPPFRCVACLKGKQIVYDDCAGTPYTFNLSYTLAEVNLPSPEDPTQILSQTPIGLGICMKVEFKDPATNRAHSYQALILKMDGR
;
A
#
# COMPACT_ATOMS: atom_id res chain seq x y z
N MET A 1 -19.48 -79.32 -4.90
CA MET A 1 -18.54 -78.19 -5.08
C MET A 1 -19.04 -76.99 -4.30
N SER A 2 -18.49 -76.72 -3.11
CA SER A 2 -18.86 -75.55 -2.31
C SER A 2 -17.92 -74.40 -2.62
N LYS A 3 -18.41 -73.35 -3.31
CA LYS A 3 -17.69 -72.08 -3.49
C LYS A 3 -17.73 -71.30 -2.18
N ARG A 4 -16.68 -71.40 -1.35
CA ARG A 4 -16.46 -70.47 -0.25
C ARG A 4 -16.17 -69.08 -0.83
N LYS A 5 -17.13 -68.16 -0.73
CA LYS A 5 -16.88 -66.71 -0.85
C LYS A 5 -15.93 -66.32 0.29
N ARG A 6 -14.69 -65.97 -0.05
CA ARG A 6 -13.78 -65.28 0.87
C ARG A 6 -14.34 -63.87 1.07
N ASN A 7 -14.90 -63.60 2.24
CA ASN A 7 -15.13 -62.23 2.68
C ASN A 7 -13.75 -61.61 2.92
N SER A 8 -13.32 -60.74 2.00
CA SER A 8 -12.16 -59.86 2.19
C SER A 8 -12.57 -58.73 3.12
N GLY A 9 -12.49 -58.98 4.44
CA GLY A 9 -12.56 -57.91 5.43
C GLY A 9 -11.24 -57.14 5.44
N PHE A 10 -11.30 -55.81 5.43
CA PHE A 10 -10.15 -54.94 5.63
C PHE A 10 -9.50 -55.28 6.98
N SER A 11 -8.20 -55.52 7.00
CA SER A 11 -7.48 -55.75 8.25
C SER A 11 -7.43 -54.45 9.08
N LEU A 12 -7.47 -54.55 10.42
CA LEU A 12 -7.28 -53.41 11.31
C LEU A 12 -5.99 -52.65 10.98
N SER A 13 -4.93 -53.36 10.59
CA SER A 13 -3.67 -52.76 10.16
C SER A 13 -3.79 -51.95 8.86
N GLU A 14 -4.54 -52.45 7.88
CA GLU A 14 -4.80 -51.74 6.62
C GLU A 14 -5.64 -50.48 6.86
N LEU A 15 -6.58 -50.53 7.79
CA LEU A 15 -7.41 -49.38 8.18
C LEU A 15 -6.59 -48.30 8.88
N ILE A 16 -5.68 -48.68 9.79
CA ILE A 16 -4.76 -47.73 10.45
C ILE A 16 -3.83 -47.08 9.43
N VAL A 17 -3.25 -47.86 8.51
CA VAL A 17 -2.38 -47.35 7.46
C VAL A 17 -3.12 -46.38 6.54
N ALA A 18 -4.34 -46.73 6.10
CA ALA A 18 -5.18 -45.85 5.30
C ALA A 18 -5.52 -44.53 6.03
N LEU A 19 -5.79 -44.58 7.34
CA LEU A 19 -6.05 -43.40 8.15
C LEU A 19 -4.81 -42.49 8.25
N LEU A 20 -3.62 -43.06 8.47
CA LEU A 20 -2.38 -42.29 8.52
C LEU A 20 -2.06 -41.61 7.17
N PHE A 21 -2.26 -42.33 6.06
CA PHE A 21 -2.13 -41.73 4.73
C PHE A 21 -3.13 -40.60 4.51
N LEU A 22 -4.38 -40.78 4.94
CA LEU A 22 -5.41 -39.74 4.83
C LEU A 22 -5.04 -38.50 5.65
N LEU A 23 -4.56 -38.67 6.89
CA LEU A 23 -4.10 -37.56 7.73
C LEU A 23 -2.89 -36.84 7.10
N PHE A 24 -1.96 -37.58 6.50
CA PHE A 24 -0.83 -37.00 5.79
C PHE A 24 -1.29 -36.17 4.58
N ILE A 25 -2.21 -36.70 3.76
CA ILE A 25 -2.76 -35.99 2.61
C ILE A 25 -3.54 -34.74 3.05
N VAL A 26 -4.41 -34.85 4.05
CA VAL A 26 -5.22 -33.73 4.56
C VAL A 26 -4.33 -32.63 5.14
N SER A 27 -3.28 -32.99 5.89
CA SER A 27 -2.35 -31.99 6.44
C SER A 27 -1.56 -31.28 5.33
N GLY A 28 -1.08 -31.99 4.31
CA GLY A 28 -0.43 -31.39 3.14
C GLY A 28 -1.36 -30.44 2.38
N LEU A 29 -2.62 -30.85 2.12
CA LEU A 29 -3.62 -30.01 1.48
C LEU A 29 -3.97 -28.77 2.32
N ALA A 30 -4.10 -28.91 3.64
CA ALA A 30 -4.40 -27.79 4.53
C ALA A 30 -3.30 -26.73 4.50
N VAL A 31 -2.03 -27.13 4.51
CA VAL A 31 -0.88 -26.21 4.38
C VAL A 31 -0.89 -25.53 3.01
N GLY A 32 -1.06 -26.31 1.93
CA GLY A 32 -1.12 -25.76 0.57
C GLY A 32 -2.25 -24.76 0.38
N MET A 33 -3.45 -25.06 0.91
CA MET A 33 -4.60 -24.16 0.83
C MET A 33 -4.38 -22.87 1.63
N ARG A 34 -3.75 -22.96 2.80
CA ARG A 34 -3.41 -21.78 3.61
C ARG A 34 -2.45 -20.85 2.87
N ASP A 35 -1.42 -21.39 2.22
CA ASP A 35 -0.45 -20.59 1.47
C ASP A 35 -1.07 -20.01 0.18
N TYR A 36 -1.95 -20.77 -0.47
CA TYR A 36 -2.73 -20.27 -1.60
C TYR A 36 -3.60 -19.06 -1.19
N LEU A 37 -4.38 -19.19 -0.11
CA LEU A 37 -5.22 -18.10 0.39
C LEU A 37 -4.42 -16.85 0.77
N LYS A 38 -3.24 -17.02 1.39
CA LYS A 38 -2.33 -15.89 1.68
C LYS A 38 -1.89 -15.18 0.40
N ARG A 39 -1.50 -15.92 -0.63
CA ARG A 39 -1.06 -15.35 -1.91
C ARG A 39 -2.20 -14.66 -2.65
N GLN A 40 -3.38 -15.28 -2.66
CA GLN A 40 -4.58 -14.66 -3.24
C GLN A 40 -4.89 -13.34 -2.54
N LYS A 41 -4.83 -13.32 -1.20
CA LYS A 41 -5.09 -12.10 -0.44
C LYS A 41 -3.99 -11.05 -0.63
N SER A 42 -2.73 -11.46 -0.72
CA SER A 42 -1.60 -10.60 -1.06
C SER A 42 -1.85 -9.86 -2.39
N LEU A 43 -2.22 -10.57 -3.45
CA LEU A 43 -2.55 -9.97 -4.75
C LEU A 43 -3.70 -8.96 -4.65
N GLU A 44 -4.76 -9.30 -3.91
CA GLU A 44 -5.88 -8.39 -3.67
C GLU A 44 -5.42 -7.10 -2.97
N LEU A 45 -4.60 -7.20 -1.92
CA LEU A 45 -4.08 -6.03 -1.20
C LEU A 45 -3.15 -5.18 -2.06
N HIS A 46 -2.35 -5.78 -2.95
CA HIS A 46 -1.54 -5.04 -3.92
C HIS A 46 -2.42 -4.22 -4.88
N THR A 47 -3.49 -4.83 -5.41
CA THR A 47 -4.45 -4.12 -6.27
C THR A 47 -5.17 -3.01 -5.51
N LEU A 48 -5.63 -3.28 -4.29
CA LEU A 48 -6.29 -2.29 -3.44
C LEU A 48 -5.35 -1.14 -3.05
N GLY A 49 -4.10 -1.42 -2.71
CA GLY A 49 -3.11 -0.41 -2.38
C GLY A 49 -2.88 0.57 -3.53
N ARG A 50 -2.82 0.08 -4.78
CA ARG A 50 -2.75 0.92 -5.98
C ARG A 50 -4.03 1.72 -6.21
N GLN A 51 -5.20 1.10 -6.00
CA GLN A 51 -6.48 1.79 -6.13
C GLN A 51 -6.63 2.93 -5.11
N ILE A 52 -6.25 2.69 -3.85
CA ILE A 52 -6.23 3.70 -2.79
C ILE A 52 -5.31 4.86 -3.19
N LEU A 53 -4.11 4.54 -3.71
CA LEU A 53 -3.17 5.56 -4.18
C LEU A 53 -3.78 6.46 -5.25
N GLU A 54 -4.41 5.89 -6.29
CA GLU A 54 -5.01 6.68 -7.38
C GLU A 54 -6.23 7.49 -6.93
N VAL A 55 -7.09 6.92 -6.08
CA VAL A 55 -8.25 7.62 -5.52
C VAL A 55 -7.79 8.82 -4.68
N GLU A 56 -6.83 8.62 -3.79
CA GLU A 56 -6.30 9.67 -2.93
C GLU A 56 -5.54 10.71 -3.74
N LYS A 57 -4.75 10.30 -4.74
CA LYS A 57 -4.12 11.23 -5.68
C LYS A 57 -5.16 12.13 -6.36
N GLY A 58 -6.25 11.54 -6.87
CA GLY A 58 -7.35 12.30 -7.46
C GLY A 58 -8.01 13.27 -6.47
N TYR A 59 -8.17 12.85 -5.21
CA TYR A 59 -8.67 13.71 -4.14
C TYR A 59 -7.72 14.89 -3.84
N LEU A 60 -6.42 14.63 -3.64
CA LEU A 60 -5.42 15.64 -3.34
C LEU A 60 -5.26 16.67 -4.47
N ILE A 61 -5.33 16.24 -5.73
CA ILE A 61 -5.29 17.14 -6.90
C ILE A 61 -6.41 18.19 -6.82
N ASN A 62 -7.59 17.82 -6.31
CA ASN A 62 -8.76 18.68 -6.25
C ASN A 62 -8.84 19.54 -4.98
N LEU A 63 -8.04 19.25 -3.94
CA LEU A 63 -7.98 20.08 -2.74
C LEU A 63 -7.29 21.42 -3.00
N PRO A 64 -7.76 22.56 -2.45
CA PRO A 64 -7.07 23.84 -2.59
C PRO A 64 -5.70 23.81 -1.88
N ILE A 65 -4.74 24.62 -2.35
CA ILE A 65 -3.37 24.70 -1.80
C ILE A 65 -3.37 24.97 -0.28
N ASP A 66 -4.30 25.80 0.19
CA ASP A 66 -4.42 26.15 1.62
C ASP A 66 -4.78 24.95 2.51
N SER A 67 -5.40 23.90 1.95
CA SER A 67 -5.69 22.66 2.68
C SER A 67 -4.42 21.95 3.17
N PHE A 68 -3.27 22.25 2.57
CA PHE A 68 -1.99 21.62 2.87
C PHE A 68 -1.15 22.43 3.88
N ALA A 69 -1.67 23.55 4.40
CA ALA A 69 -0.94 24.42 5.33
C ALA A 69 -0.52 23.71 6.64
N SER A 70 -1.24 22.66 7.05
CA SER A 70 -0.93 21.90 8.27
C SER A 70 0.17 20.84 8.08
N LEU A 71 0.53 20.49 6.84
CA LEU A 71 1.55 19.49 6.57
C LEU A 71 2.94 20.11 6.65
N ARG A 72 3.92 19.32 7.12
CA ARG A 72 5.32 19.73 7.19
C ARG A 72 5.92 19.95 5.80
N ARG A 73 6.64 21.05 5.64
CA ARG A 73 7.35 21.46 4.41
C ARG A 73 8.85 21.29 4.61
N ASP A 74 9.27 20.04 4.78
CA ASP A 74 10.64 19.72 5.17
C ASP A 74 11.58 19.53 3.95
N HIS A 75 11.06 19.65 2.73
CA HIS A 75 11.79 19.32 1.50
C HIS A 75 11.66 20.41 0.44
N ARG A 76 12.62 20.45 -0.48
CA ARG A 76 12.61 21.35 -1.64
C ARG A 76 12.56 20.58 -2.94
N GLY A 77 11.86 21.14 -3.91
CA GLY A 77 11.81 20.71 -5.29
C GLY A 77 12.17 21.86 -6.23
N VAL A 78 12.75 21.48 -7.37
CA VAL A 78 13.10 22.38 -8.47
C VAL A 78 12.38 21.85 -9.70
N CYS A 79 11.56 22.68 -10.32
CA CYS A 79 10.89 22.35 -11.58
C CYS A 79 11.40 23.25 -12.68
N ASP A 80 11.89 22.64 -13.75
CA ASP A 80 12.23 23.32 -14.99
C ASP A 80 10.96 23.78 -15.72
N LEU A 81 11.09 24.83 -16.53
CA LEU A 81 10.01 25.34 -17.40
C LEU A 81 9.55 24.32 -18.45
N ASN A 82 10.34 23.28 -18.71
CA ASN A 82 9.98 22.16 -19.58
C ASN A 82 9.04 21.14 -18.89
N GLY A 83 8.70 21.35 -17.61
CA GLY A 83 7.82 20.49 -16.81
C GLY A 83 8.55 19.34 -16.10
N THR A 84 9.87 19.25 -16.22
CA THR A 84 10.68 18.27 -15.50
C THR A 84 10.94 18.77 -14.09
N CYS A 85 10.58 17.98 -13.09
CA CYS A 85 10.78 18.34 -11.69
C CYS A 85 11.74 17.36 -11.02
N SER A 86 12.71 17.92 -10.31
CA SER A 86 13.65 17.22 -9.45
C SER A 86 13.34 17.59 -7.99
N PHE A 87 13.34 16.62 -7.09
CA PHE A 87 13.11 16.84 -5.67
C PHE A 87 14.35 16.44 -4.89
N GLU A 88 14.77 17.29 -3.95
CA GLU A 88 15.94 17.08 -3.07
C GLU A 88 15.83 15.74 -2.31
N VAL A 89 14.59 15.29 -2.15
CA VAL A 89 14.21 13.94 -1.81
C VAL A 89 13.19 13.48 -2.85
N ASP A 90 13.60 12.57 -3.75
CA ASP A 90 12.64 11.75 -4.48
C ASP A 90 11.62 11.23 -3.46
N CYS A 91 10.31 11.34 -3.72
CA CYS A 91 9.29 10.76 -2.83
C CYS A 91 9.63 9.31 -2.39
N PHE A 92 10.44 8.63 -3.20
CA PHE A 92 10.90 7.26 -3.06
C PHE A 92 12.06 7.01 -2.09
N THR A 93 12.83 8.02 -1.67
CA THR A 93 14.09 7.80 -0.94
C THR A 93 14.02 8.10 0.55
N SER A 94 13.26 9.11 0.99
CA SER A 94 13.06 9.34 2.43
C SER A 94 12.07 8.34 3.02
N PRO A 95 12.33 7.84 4.26
CA PRO A 95 11.36 7.02 4.97
C PRO A 95 10.18 7.91 5.42
N MET A 96 9.23 8.16 4.51
CA MET A 96 7.92 8.68 4.88
C MET A 96 7.35 7.72 5.92
N SER A 97 7.04 8.17 7.12
CA SER A 97 6.41 7.33 8.13
C SER A 97 5.10 7.95 8.56
N TYR A 98 4.16 7.07 8.91
CA TYR A 98 2.92 7.49 9.50
C TYR A 98 3.20 8.03 10.90
N ASP A 99 3.09 9.34 11.10
CA ASP A 99 3.34 10.00 12.39
C ASP A 99 2.05 10.32 13.18
N GLY A 100 0.88 10.05 12.60
CA GLY A 100 -0.43 10.29 13.21
C GLY A 100 -0.83 11.76 13.36
N THR A 101 0.08 12.70 13.10
CA THR A 101 -0.15 14.13 13.32
C THR A 101 -0.98 14.78 12.21
N ASN A 102 -0.98 14.16 11.03
CA ASN A 102 -1.70 14.63 9.84
C ASN A 102 -3.07 13.98 9.66
N CYS A 103 -3.67 13.42 10.72
CA CYS A 103 -4.93 12.67 10.65
C CYS A 103 -6.18 13.48 10.85
N HIS A 104 -6.06 14.78 10.64
CA HIS A 104 -7.18 15.69 10.64
C HIS A 104 -7.71 15.87 9.21
N PRO A 105 -9.04 15.96 9.03
CA PRO A 105 -9.62 16.38 7.76
C PRO A 105 -8.93 17.65 7.25
N PRO A 106 -8.63 17.75 5.94
CA PRO A 106 -9.13 16.88 4.86
C PRO A 106 -8.32 15.60 4.60
N PHE A 107 -7.22 15.36 5.32
CA PHE A 107 -6.33 14.23 5.05
C PHE A 107 -6.82 12.93 5.67
N ARG A 108 -6.57 11.81 4.97
CA ARG A 108 -6.92 10.46 5.42
C ARG A 108 -5.65 9.72 5.79
N CYS A 109 -5.65 9.11 6.94
CA CYS A 109 -4.45 8.52 7.52
C CYS A 109 -4.40 7.00 7.42
N VAL A 110 -5.58 6.39 7.35
CA VAL A 110 -5.73 4.97 7.31
C VAL A 110 -6.86 4.62 6.37
N ALA A 111 -6.68 3.53 5.65
CA ALA A 111 -7.75 2.86 4.95
C ALA A 111 -7.74 1.38 5.34
N CYS A 112 -8.89 0.75 5.40
CA CYS A 112 -8.99 -0.68 5.65
C CYS A 112 -10.08 -1.31 4.80
N LEU A 113 -9.96 -2.62 4.66
CA LEU A 113 -10.94 -3.42 3.97
C LEU A 113 -11.99 -3.93 4.96
N LYS A 114 -13.22 -3.44 4.85
CA LYS A 114 -14.40 -4.00 5.55
C LYS A 114 -15.22 -4.80 4.54
N GLY A 115 -15.03 -6.11 4.53
CA GLY A 115 -15.63 -6.99 3.52
C GLY A 115 -15.04 -6.75 2.12
N LYS A 116 -15.80 -6.11 1.23
CA LYS A 116 -15.38 -5.72 -0.13
C LYS A 116 -15.22 -4.21 -0.31
N GLN A 117 -15.46 -3.42 0.73
CA GLN A 117 -15.42 -1.95 0.66
C GLN A 117 -14.17 -1.41 1.33
N ILE A 118 -13.59 -0.39 0.70
CA ILE A 118 -12.51 0.41 1.29
C ILE A 118 -13.16 1.47 2.17
N VAL A 119 -12.75 1.53 3.42
CA VAL A 119 -13.23 2.51 4.40
C VAL A 119 -12.03 3.32 4.89
N TYR A 120 -12.21 4.64 4.99
CA TYR A 120 -11.18 5.62 5.34
C TYR A 120 -11.42 6.22 6.74
N ASP A 121 -11.70 5.36 7.71
CA ASP A 121 -12.08 5.73 9.08
C ASP A 121 -11.65 4.63 10.05
N ASP A 122 -12.17 4.56 11.27
CA ASP A 122 -11.79 3.59 12.31
C ASP A 122 -11.62 2.16 11.78
N CYS A 123 -10.35 1.78 11.67
CA CYS A 123 -9.87 0.50 11.19
C CYS A 123 -9.55 -0.47 12.34
N ALA A 124 -9.98 -0.15 13.57
CA ALA A 124 -9.88 -1.04 14.71
C ALA A 124 -10.47 -2.41 14.39
N GLY A 125 -9.73 -3.46 14.72
CA GLY A 125 -10.15 -4.85 14.53
C GLY A 125 -10.17 -5.34 13.08
N THR A 126 -9.75 -4.54 12.10
CA THR A 126 -9.64 -5.02 10.72
C THR A 126 -8.34 -5.80 10.49
N PRO A 127 -8.38 -6.94 9.77
CA PRO A 127 -7.20 -7.78 9.57
C PRO A 127 -6.17 -7.16 8.60
N TYR A 128 -6.60 -6.19 7.78
CA TYR A 128 -5.78 -5.57 6.76
C TYR A 128 -5.99 -4.05 6.75
N THR A 129 -4.94 -3.34 7.12
CA THR A 129 -4.88 -1.88 7.17
C THR A 129 -3.85 -1.36 6.19
N PHE A 130 -4.14 -0.21 5.61
CA PHE A 130 -3.28 0.59 4.76
C PHE A 130 -3.01 1.90 5.49
N ASN A 131 -1.73 2.20 5.72
CA ASN A 131 -1.31 3.46 6.29
C ASN A 131 -1.02 4.44 5.17
N LEU A 132 -1.55 5.65 5.29
CA LEU A 132 -1.35 6.74 4.35
C LEU A 132 -0.41 7.75 4.99
N SER A 133 0.57 8.23 4.22
CA SER A 133 1.54 9.22 4.68
C SER A 133 1.73 10.27 3.61
N TYR A 134 1.89 11.52 4.03
CA TYR A 134 2.02 12.67 3.14
C TYR A 134 3.20 13.53 3.58
N THR A 135 4.01 13.98 2.63
CA THR A 135 5.04 15.00 2.85
C THR A 135 4.96 16.04 1.74
N LEU A 136 5.33 17.27 2.07
CA LEU A 136 5.38 18.36 1.11
C LEU A 136 6.81 18.70 0.72
N ALA A 137 6.95 19.10 -0.53
CA ALA A 137 8.10 19.79 -1.06
C ALA A 137 7.67 21.13 -1.65
N GLU A 138 8.37 22.19 -1.29
CA GLU A 138 8.16 23.50 -1.94
C GLU A 138 8.78 23.48 -3.33
N VAL A 139 8.01 23.85 -4.35
CA VAL A 139 8.47 23.84 -5.74
C VAL A 139 8.96 25.22 -6.11
N ASN A 140 10.19 25.30 -6.62
CA ASN A 140 10.82 26.55 -7.05
C ASN A 140 11.26 26.49 -8.52
N LEU A 141 11.38 27.66 -9.16
CA LEU A 141 12.00 27.80 -10.48
C LEU A 141 13.52 27.96 -10.34
N PRO A 142 14.34 27.18 -11.06
CA PRO A 142 15.77 27.41 -11.16
C PRO A 142 16.08 28.65 -12.01
N SER A 143 17.27 29.23 -11.82
CA SER A 143 17.76 30.35 -12.63
C SER A 143 18.03 29.91 -14.07
N PRO A 144 17.63 30.70 -15.08
CA PRO A 144 17.89 30.34 -16.47
C PRO A 144 19.40 30.45 -16.79
N GLU A 145 20.13 31.19 -15.97
CA GLU A 145 21.56 31.47 -16.11
C GLU A 145 22.41 30.50 -15.28
N ASP A 146 21.86 29.98 -14.18
CA ASP A 146 22.48 28.99 -13.30
C ASP A 146 21.42 28.03 -12.71
N PRO A 147 21.29 26.80 -13.23
CA PRO A 147 20.30 25.82 -12.78
C PRO A 147 20.42 25.44 -11.30
N THR A 148 21.55 25.74 -10.65
CA THR A 148 21.78 25.46 -9.22
C THR A 148 21.28 26.58 -8.31
N GLN A 149 20.93 27.75 -8.85
CA GLN A 149 20.38 28.88 -8.10
C GLN A 149 18.86 28.92 -8.22
N ILE A 150 18.17 29.12 -7.10
CA ILE A 150 16.71 29.30 -7.07
C ILE A 150 16.41 30.79 -7.29
N LEU A 151 15.64 31.14 -8.33
CA LEU A 151 15.34 32.54 -8.70
C LEU A 151 14.45 33.28 -7.69
N SER A 152 13.58 32.53 -7.01
CA SER A 152 12.47 33.08 -6.27
C SER A 152 12.44 32.49 -4.88
N GLN A 153 12.46 33.34 -3.85
CA GLN A 153 12.20 32.92 -2.46
C GLN A 153 10.75 32.49 -2.26
N THR A 154 9.85 32.89 -3.16
CA THR A 154 8.46 32.43 -3.16
C THR A 154 8.31 31.17 -4.02
N PRO A 155 7.87 30.04 -3.45
CA PRO A 155 7.61 28.84 -4.24
C PRO A 155 6.50 29.08 -5.25
N ILE A 156 6.64 28.47 -6.42
CA ILE A 156 5.68 28.52 -7.53
C ILE A 156 4.61 27.44 -7.42
N GLY A 157 4.69 26.58 -6.41
CA GLY A 157 3.77 25.49 -6.19
C GLY A 157 4.22 24.54 -5.07
N LEU A 158 3.51 23.42 -4.98
CA LEU A 158 3.74 22.36 -4.02
C LEU A 158 3.86 21.01 -4.73
N GLY A 159 4.90 20.26 -4.36
CA GLY A 159 4.99 18.83 -4.59
C GLY A 159 4.43 18.11 -3.38
N ILE A 160 3.45 17.23 -3.59
CA ILE A 160 2.85 16.41 -2.55
C ILE A 160 3.29 14.98 -2.80
N CYS A 161 4.18 14.47 -1.96
CA CYS A 161 4.54 13.07 -1.94
C CYS A 161 3.52 12.33 -1.07
N MET A 162 2.94 11.26 -1.60
CA MET A 162 2.06 10.39 -0.84
C MET A 162 2.55 8.95 -0.88
N LYS A 163 2.36 8.23 0.23
CA LYS A 163 2.65 6.81 0.37
C LYS A 163 1.45 6.06 0.91
N VAL A 164 1.15 4.93 0.32
CA VAL A 164 0.21 3.92 0.82
C VAL A 164 1.02 2.68 1.18
N GLU A 165 1.02 2.29 2.46
CA GLU A 165 1.79 1.16 2.98
C GLU A 165 0.89 0.13 3.63
N PHE A 166 1.16 -1.16 3.40
CA PHE A 166 0.46 -2.26 4.04
C PHE A 166 1.38 -3.45 4.28
N LYS A 167 0.95 -4.36 5.15
CA LYS A 167 1.69 -5.58 5.45
C LYS A 167 1.20 -6.72 4.57
N ASP A 168 2.08 -7.28 3.75
CA ASP A 168 1.76 -8.39 2.87
C ASP A 168 1.61 -9.70 3.67
N PRO A 169 0.45 -10.38 3.62
CA PRO A 169 0.23 -11.63 4.34
C PRO A 169 1.05 -12.83 3.81
N ALA A 170 1.53 -12.78 2.56
CA ALA A 170 2.33 -13.85 1.98
C ALA A 170 3.79 -13.79 2.45
N THR A 171 4.39 -12.58 2.48
CA THR A 171 5.79 -12.37 2.84
C THR A 171 5.99 -11.87 4.27
N ASN A 172 4.93 -11.39 4.92
CA ASN A 172 4.94 -10.71 6.23
C ASN A 172 5.79 -9.42 6.24
N ARG A 173 6.10 -8.86 5.06
CA ARG A 173 6.88 -7.63 4.89
C ARG A 173 5.97 -6.43 4.62
N ALA A 174 6.45 -5.23 4.96
CA ALA A 174 5.79 -4.00 4.55
C ALA A 174 6.02 -3.80 3.04
N HIS A 175 4.95 -3.49 2.33
CA HIS A 175 4.96 -3.07 0.93
C HIS A 175 4.35 -1.68 0.84
N SER A 176 4.89 -0.85 -0.04
CA SER A 176 4.38 0.49 -0.25
C SER A 176 4.25 0.85 -1.72
N TYR A 177 3.28 1.71 -1.99
CA TYR A 177 3.10 2.40 -3.25
C TYR A 177 3.15 3.89 -3.00
N GLN A 178 3.68 4.64 -3.96
CA GLN A 178 3.95 6.05 -3.78
C GLN A 178 3.61 6.82 -5.04
N ALA A 179 3.20 8.07 -4.87
CA ALA A 179 2.92 9.00 -5.95
C ALA A 179 3.39 10.40 -5.58
N LEU A 180 3.82 11.13 -6.60
CA LEU A 180 4.07 12.56 -6.53
C LEU A 180 2.91 13.28 -7.23
N ILE A 181 2.35 14.29 -6.57
CA ILE A 181 1.38 15.21 -7.14
C ILE A 181 2.01 16.59 -7.20
N LEU A 182 1.95 17.23 -8.36
CA LEU A 182 2.41 18.61 -8.54
C LEU A 182 1.20 19.53 -8.58
N LYS A 183 1.23 20.56 -7.74
CA LYS A 183 0.20 21.57 -7.65
C LYS A 183 0.86 22.94 -7.81
N MET A 184 0.77 23.49 -9.01
CA MET A 184 1.31 24.81 -9.30
C MET A 184 0.34 25.87 -8.79
N ASP A 185 0.87 26.94 -8.21
CA ASP A 185 0.07 28.08 -7.79
C ASP A 185 -0.41 28.79 -9.06
N GLY A 186 -1.73 28.83 -9.27
CA GLY A 186 -2.32 29.35 -10.48
C GLY A 186 -2.11 30.85 -10.58
N ARG A 187 -1.04 31.27 -11.27
CA ARG A 187 -1.00 32.53 -12.00
C ARG A 187 -1.17 32.26 -13.48
#